data_AF-A0A6G4X972-F1
#
_entry.id   AF-A0A6G4X972-F1
#
_cell.length_a   1.000
_cell.length_b   1.000
_cell.length_c   1.000
_cell.angle_alpha   90.00
_cell.angle_beta   90.00
_cell.angle_gamma   90.00
#
_symmetry.space_group_name_H-M   'P 1'
#
loop_
_entity.id
_entity.type
_entity.pdbx_description
1 polymer ?
#
loop_
_entity_poly.entity_id
_entity_poly.type
_entity_poly.pdbx_seq_one_letter_code
_entity_poly.pdbx_strand_id
1 'polypeptide(L)'
;MSDDEALGGDAAFHEVVDGVHVGRADRDAALDRGWLLGHFKDPADPRHCAELEIKWGVHPAGDRRAQWATGEIRTALLVLISGRFRMQFPGRDVVLAEQGEYILWGKGVDHSWYAEEESVVLTVRWPSVPGYRVDPPPAD
;
A
#
# COMPACT_ATOMS: atom_id res chain seq x y z
N MET A 1 -28.45 -33.51 -21.34
CA MET A 1 -27.20 -33.55 -22.15
C MET A 1 -27.26 -32.37 -23.09
N SER A 2 -26.55 -31.27 -22.87
CA SER A 2 -25.43 -31.02 -21.96
C SER A 2 -25.41 -29.54 -21.60
N ASP A 3 -25.00 -29.29 -20.35
CA ASP A 3 -24.39 -28.05 -19.88
C ASP A 3 -23.04 -27.78 -20.58
N ASP A 4 -22.40 -26.68 -20.19
CA ASP A 4 -21.11 -26.10 -20.61
C ASP A 4 -21.14 -25.29 -21.93
N GLU A 5 -20.68 -24.04 -22.00
CA GLU A 5 -19.49 -23.49 -21.34
C GLU A 5 -19.68 -22.05 -20.83
N ALA A 6 -19.46 -21.87 -19.53
CA ALA A 6 -18.89 -20.64 -19.01
C ALA A 6 -17.38 -20.63 -19.32
N LEU A 7 -16.96 -19.76 -20.23
CA LEU A 7 -15.57 -19.34 -20.42
C LEU A 7 -15.62 -17.81 -20.55
N GLY A 8 -15.08 -17.02 -19.63
CA GLY A 8 -13.69 -17.07 -19.21
C GLY A 8 -13.00 -15.85 -19.84
N GLY A 9 -12.79 -14.80 -19.05
CA GLY A 9 -12.11 -13.59 -19.52
C GLY A 9 -12.33 -12.38 -18.64
N ASP A 10 -11.79 -12.41 -17.42
CA ASP A 10 -11.39 -11.20 -16.68
C ASP A 10 -10.25 -10.57 -17.50
N ALA A 11 -10.61 -9.94 -18.61
CA ALA A 11 -9.66 -9.30 -19.50
C ALA A 11 -9.13 -8.07 -18.77
N ALA A 12 -7.89 -8.19 -18.30
CA ALA A 12 -7.09 -7.09 -17.81
C ALA A 12 -7.24 -5.89 -18.75
N PHE A 13 -7.92 -4.85 -18.28
CA PHE A 13 -8.07 -3.59 -19.02
C PHE A 13 -6.74 -2.84 -18.92
N HIS A 14 -5.84 -3.09 -19.86
CA HIS A 14 -4.75 -2.17 -20.19
C HIS A 14 -5.06 -1.51 -21.53
N GLU A 15 -5.67 -0.33 -21.47
CA GLU A 15 -5.56 0.63 -22.57
C GLU A 15 -5.21 1.98 -21.97
N VAL A 16 -3.96 2.41 -22.20
CA VAL A 16 -3.55 3.79 -22.00
C VAL A 16 -3.94 4.54 -23.27
N VAL A 17 -5.19 5.00 -23.32
CA VAL A 17 -5.59 5.97 -24.35
C VAL A 17 -5.13 7.35 -23.87
N ASP A 18 -4.40 8.09 -24.69
CA ASP A 18 -3.97 9.47 -24.43
C ASP A 18 -3.12 9.69 -23.16
N GLY A 19 -2.36 8.69 -22.71
CA GLY A 19 -1.52 8.79 -21.51
C GLY A 19 -2.28 8.63 -20.18
N VAL A 20 -3.55 8.20 -20.23
CA VAL A 20 -4.36 7.94 -19.03
C VAL A 20 -4.29 6.47 -18.66
N HIS A 21 -3.87 6.16 -17.43
CA HIS A 21 -3.91 4.81 -16.88
C HIS A 21 -5.10 4.68 -15.91
N VAL A 22 -5.91 3.63 -16.09
CA VAL A 22 -7.03 3.29 -15.19
C VAL A 22 -6.74 1.92 -14.57
N GLY A 23 -6.90 1.83 -13.26
CA GLY A 23 -6.63 0.62 -12.49
C GLY A 23 -7.55 0.47 -11.30
N ARG A 24 -7.46 -0.69 -10.65
CA ARG A 24 -8.21 -1.03 -9.43
C ARG A 24 -7.23 -1.23 -8.30
N ALA A 25 -7.14 -0.25 -7.40
CA ALA A 25 -6.12 -0.24 -6.36
C ALA A 25 -6.11 -1.50 -5.49
N ASP A 26 -7.28 -2.07 -5.16
CA ASP A 26 -7.41 -3.33 -4.43
C ASP A 26 -6.76 -4.51 -5.16
N ARG A 27 -7.03 -4.65 -6.46
CA ARG A 27 -6.51 -5.75 -7.29
C ARG A 27 -5.04 -5.55 -7.64
N ASP A 28 -4.71 -4.35 -8.10
CA ASP A 28 -3.39 -4.01 -8.62
C ASP A 28 -2.33 -4.01 -7.53
N ALA A 29 -2.66 -3.47 -6.36
CA ALA A 29 -1.74 -3.42 -5.25
C ALA A 29 -1.52 -4.81 -4.62
N ALA A 30 -2.54 -5.67 -4.63
CA ALA A 30 -2.41 -7.04 -4.11
C ALA A 30 -1.34 -7.86 -4.86
N LEU A 31 -1.11 -7.57 -6.15
CA LEU A 31 -0.05 -8.18 -6.95
C LEU A 31 1.37 -7.85 -6.44
N ASP A 32 1.51 -6.78 -5.65
CA ASP A 32 2.80 -6.29 -5.15
C ASP A 32 2.73 -5.92 -3.66
N ARG A 33 2.09 -6.77 -2.86
CA ARG A 33 2.05 -6.64 -1.37
C ARG A 33 1.51 -5.30 -0.88
N GLY A 34 0.54 -4.76 -1.61
CA GLY A 34 -0.11 -3.48 -1.36
C GLY A 34 0.53 -2.29 -2.08
N TRP A 35 1.61 -2.45 -2.85
CA TRP A 35 2.22 -1.33 -3.56
C TRP A 35 1.55 -1.05 -4.91
N LEU A 36 1.06 0.17 -5.07
CA LEU A 36 0.40 0.62 -6.29
C LEU A 36 1.38 1.29 -7.26
N LEU A 37 2.30 2.11 -6.75
CA LEU A 37 3.23 2.93 -7.56
C LEU A 37 4.57 3.10 -6.84
N GLY A 38 5.67 3.16 -7.59
CA GLY A 38 7.01 3.42 -7.06
C GLY A 38 8.14 2.91 -7.97
N HIS A 39 9.39 3.15 -7.59
CA HIS A 39 10.58 2.82 -8.39
C HIS A 39 10.72 1.31 -8.66
N PHE A 40 10.12 0.46 -7.82
CA PHE A 40 10.20 -0.99 -7.94
C PHE A 40 9.29 -1.58 -9.03
N LYS A 41 8.44 -0.77 -9.68
CA LYS A 41 7.69 -1.23 -10.87
C LYS A 41 8.61 -1.37 -12.07
N ASP A 42 8.18 -2.13 -13.08
CA ASP A 42 8.91 -2.19 -14.36
C ASP A 42 8.98 -0.78 -14.97
N PRO A 43 10.13 -0.33 -15.51
CA PRO A 43 10.23 1.00 -16.12
C PRO A 43 9.24 1.29 -17.27
N ALA A 44 8.71 0.25 -17.92
CA ALA A 44 7.66 0.37 -18.94
C ALA A 44 6.23 0.45 -18.34
N ASP A 45 6.06 0.15 -17.05
CA ASP A 45 4.79 0.31 -16.34
C ASP A 45 4.54 1.81 -16.06
N PRO A 46 3.36 2.37 -16.41
CA PRO A 46 3.04 3.77 -16.10
C PRO A 46 3.03 4.10 -14.59
N ARG A 47 3.05 3.09 -13.73
CA ARG A 47 3.13 3.22 -12.26
C ARG A 47 4.58 3.18 -11.73
N HIS A 48 5.59 3.12 -12.60
CA HIS A 48 6.96 3.37 -12.21
C HIS A 48 7.18 4.86 -11.90
N CYS A 49 7.72 5.15 -10.73
CA CYS A 49 7.97 6.53 -10.27
C CYS A 49 9.18 6.59 -9.35
N ALA A 50 10.14 7.46 -9.65
CA ALA A 50 11.37 7.62 -8.85
C ALA A 50 11.17 8.63 -7.69
N GLU A 51 10.12 9.44 -7.75
CA GLU A 51 9.88 10.54 -6.82
C GLU A 51 9.12 10.08 -5.57
N LEU A 52 8.10 9.24 -5.74
CA LEU A 52 7.20 8.83 -4.66
C LEU A 52 6.78 7.37 -4.79
N GLU A 53 6.35 6.80 -3.67
CA GLU A 53 5.74 5.48 -3.58
C GLU A 53 4.31 5.62 -3.06
N ILE A 54 3.40 4.81 -3.58
CA ILE A 54 2.02 4.72 -3.08
C ILE A 54 1.72 3.28 -2.71
N LYS A 55 1.23 3.09 -1.49
CA LYS A 55 0.71 1.82 -0.98
C LYS A 55 -0.80 1.91 -0.74
N TRP A 56 -1.55 0.96 -1.27
CA TRP A 56 -2.93 0.67 -0.89
C TRP A 56 -2.94 -0.49 0.11
N GLY A 57 -3.23 -0.20 1.37
CA GLY A 57 -3.28 -1.19 2.45
C GLY A 57 -4.72 -1.58 2.75
N VAL A 58 -5.01 -2.89 2.71
CA VAL A 58 -6.26 -3.47 3.22
C VAL A 58 -5.88 -4.41 4.37
N HIS A 59 -6.44 -4.14 5.54
CA HIS A 59 -6.06 -4.79 6.79
C HIS A 59 -7.30 -5.30 7.52
N PRO A 60 -7.40 -6.61 7.81
CA PRO A 60 -8.49 -7.12 8.65
C PRO A 60 -8.35 -6.62 10.09
N ALA A 61 -9.45 -6.63 10.84
CA ALA A 61 -9.42 -6.29 12.27
C ALA A 61 -8.43 -7.19 13.02
N GLY A 62 -7.59 -6.58 13.84
CA GLY A 62 -6.54 -7.28 14.59
C GLY A 62 -5.21 -7.45 13.86
N ASP A 63 -5.14 -7.10 12.57
CA ASP A 63 -3.89 -7.14 11.80
C ASP A 63 -2.85 -6.16 12.38
N ARG A 64 -1.58 -6.51 12.25
CA ARG A 64 -0.46 -5.71 12.75
C ARG A 64 0.76 -5.85 11.87
N ARG A 65 1.60 -4.82 11.89
CA ARG A 65 2.92 -4.92 11.26
C ARG A 65 3.75 -6.00 11.96
N ALA A 66 4.32 -6.92 11.18
CA ALA A 66 5.16 -8.01 11.72
C ALA A 66 6.40 -7.49 12.47
N GLN A 67 6.99 -6.38 12.00
CA GLN A 67 8.17 -5.76 12.58
C GLN A 67 8.06 -4.24 12.49
N TRP A 68 8.62 -3.55 13.48
CA TRP A 68 8.76 -2.09 13.45
C TRP A 68 9.58 -1.66 12.23
N ALA A 69 9.16 -0.58 11.57
CA ALA A 69 10.07 0.15 10.69
C ALA A 69 11.06 0.91 11.55
N THR A 70 12.35 0.69 11.30
CA THR A 70 13.43 1.39 11.96
C THR A 70 14.31 2.10 10.95
N GLY A 71 14.85 3.27 11.32
CA GLY A 71 15.78 4.01 10.46
C GLY A 71 15.17 4.44 9.12
N GLU A 72 13.89 4.83 9.12
CA GLU A 72 13.18 5.26 7.92
C GLU A 72 13.87 6.49 7.30
N ILE A 73 14.25 6.41 6.03
CA ILE A 73 14.95 7.50 5.33
C ILE A 73 14.00 8.38 4.51
N ARG A 74 12.72 8.00 4.46
CA ARG A 74 11.66 8.67 3.72
C ARG A 74 10.74 9.46 4.66
N THR A 75 10.03 10.43 4.09
CA THR A 75 8.85 11.00 4.71
C THR A 75 7.65 10.17 4.27
N ALA A 76 6.66 10.02 5.14
CA ALA A 76 5.46 9.24 4.85
C ALA A 76 4.19 9.91 5.35
N LEU A 77 3.17 9.91 4.50
CA LEU A 77 1.79 10.31 4.79
C LEU A 77 0.93 9.05 4.75
N LEU A 78 0.12 8.80 5.76
CA LEU A 78 -0.94 7.80 5.73
C LEU A 78 -2.29 8.50 5.90
N VAL A 79 -3.22 8.20 5.00
CA VAL A 79 -4.60 8.67 5.02
C VAL A 79 -5.52 7.47 5.27
N LEU A 80 -6.44 7.60 6.22
CA LEU A 80 -7.49 6.63 6.47
C LEU A 80 -8.59 6.78 5.42
N ILE A 81 -8.84 5.71 4.64
CA ILE A 81 -9.94 5.67 3.68
C ILE A 81 -11.21 5.11 4.34
N SER A 82 -11.07 4.07 5.15
CA SER A 82 -12.16 3.51 5.95
C SER A 82 -11.61 2.68 7.12
N GLY A 83 -12.42 2.49 8.16
CA GLY A 83 -12.08 1.68 9.34
C GLY A 83 -11.52 2.50 10.48
N ARG A 84 -10.65 1.87 11.28
CA ARG A 84 -10.02 2.48 12.45
C ARG A 84 -8.61 1.94 12.62
N PHE A 85 -7.63 2.81 12.43
CA PHE A 85 -6.23 2.42 12.25
C PHE A 85 -5.32 3.14 13.24
N ARG A 86 -4.52 2.37 13.97
CA ARG A 86 -3.58 2.87 14.97
C ARG A 86 -2.17 2.86 14.41
N MET A 87 -1.57 4.03 14.32
CA MET A 87 -0.14 4.18 14.12
C MET A 87 0.58 4.22 15.47
N GLN A 88 1.65 3.45 15.58
CA GLN A 88 2.46 3.34 16.80
C GLN A 88 3.81 3.97 16.55
N PHE A 89 4.25 4.82 17.48
CA PHE A 89 5.55 5.49 17.46
C PHE A 89 6.24 5.27 18.82
N PRO A 90 7.56 5.51 18.93
CA PRO A 90 8.22 5.51 20.21
C PRO A 90 7.54 6.48 21.19
N GLY A 91 7.02 5.92 22.29
CA GLY A 91 6.39 6.68 23.38
C GLY A 91 4.96 7.20 23.13
N ARG A 92 4.34 6.92 21.97
CA ARG A 92 2.96 7.34 21.70
C ARG A 92 2.28 6.56 20.58
N ASP A 93 0.97 6.50 20.64
CA ASP A 93 0.12 6.03 19.56
C ASP A 93 -0.74 7.17 19.02
N VAL A 94 -1.09 7.09 17.74
CA VAL A 94 -2.08 7.96 17.09
C VAL A 94 -3.13 7.08 16.45
N VAL A 95 -4.40 7.30 16.77
CA VAL A 95 -5.53 6.57 16.16
C VAL A 95 -6.20 7.48 15.15
N LEU A 96 -6.36 6.97 13.94
CA LEU A 96 -7.24 7.53 12.91
C LEU A 96 -8.56 6.75 12.98
N ALA A 97 -9.67 7.45 13.09
CA ALA A 97 -11.00 6.88 13.31
C ALA A 97 -12.07 7.47 12.38
N GLU A 98 -11.81 8.63 11.78
CA GLU A 98 -12.73 9.25 10.84
C GLU A 98 -12.13 9.25 9.42
N GLN A 99 -12.98 8.98 8.42
CA GLN A 99 -12.56 8.95 7.03
C GLN A 99 -11.87 10.27 6.63
N GLY A 100 -10.69 10.16 6.02
CA GLY A 100 -9.89 11.30 5.60
C GLY A 100 -8.92 11.84 6.65
N GLU A 101 -8.99 11.36 7.90
CA GLU A 101 -7.93 11.62 8.87
C GLU A 101 -6.59 11.08 8.36
N TYR A 102 -5.52 11.80 8.69
CA TYR A 102 -4.20 11.48 8.19
C TYR A 102 -3.12 11.75 9.22
N ILE A 103 -1.98 11.11 9.02
CA ILE A 103 -0.77 11.36 9.79
C ILE A 103 0.44 11.43 8.86
N LEU A 104 1.30 12.42 9.12
CA LEU A 104 2.55 12.66 8.43
C LEU A 104 3.70 12.46 9.41
N TRP A 105 4.70 11.68 9.03
CA TRP A 105 5.93 11.54 9.80
C TRP A 105 7.16 11.62 8.91
N GLY A 106 8.22 12.21 9.47
CA GLY A 106 9.47 12.47 8.76
C GLY A 106 10.47 11.33 8.87
N LYS A 107 11.63 11.59 8.27
CA LYS A 107 12.81 10.73 8.33
C LYS A 107 13.24 10.47 9.77
N GLY A 108 13.73 9.27 10.03
CA GLY A 108 14.21 8.81 11.34
C GLY A 108 13.09 8.45 12.32
N VAL A 109 11.82 8.60 11.94
CA VAL A 109 10.69 8.25 12.82
C VAL A 109 10.36 6.76 12.65
N ASP A 110 10.82 5.98 13.63
CA ASP A 110 10.45 4.57 13.77
C ASP A 110 8.93 4.45 13.99
N HIS A 111 8.32 3.43 13.38
CA HIS A 111 6.87 3.27 13.45
C HIS A 111 6.41 1.82 13.25
N SER A 112 5.27 1.50 13.82
CA SER A 112 4.49 0.29 13.56
C SER A 112 3.01 0.65 13.37
N TRP A 113 2.16 -0.34 13.15
CA TRP A 113 0.73 -0.15 13.03
C TRP A 113 -0.07 -1.36 13.50
N TYR A 114 -1.32 -1.08 13.86
CA TYR A 114 -2.34 -2.06 14.23
C TYR A 114 -3.70 -1.62 13.69
N ALA A 115 -4.43 -2.53 13.06
CA ALA A 115 -5.80 -2.30 12.59
C ALA A 115 -6.78 -2.64 13.73
N GLU A 116 -7.41 -1.63 14.33
CA GLU A 116 -8.40 -1.86 15.40
C GLU A 116 -9.71 -2.44 14.82
N GLU A 117 -10.03 -2.03 13.60
CA GLU A 117 -11.13 -2.52 12.78
C GLU A 117 -10.61 -2.90 11.39
N GLU A 118 -11.43 -3.59 10.59
CA GLU A 118 -11.12 -3.74 9.16
C GLU A 118 -10.92 -2.34 8.55
N SER A 119 -9.75 -2.14 7.94
CA SER A 119 -9.31 -0.81 7.55
C SER A 119 -8.71 -0.80 6.15
N VAL A 120 -9.02 0.27 5.43
CA VAL A 120 -8.36 0.62 4.18
C VAL A 120 -7.58 1.92 4.38
N VAL A 121 -6.30 1.90 4.03
CA VAL A 121 -5.40 3.05 4.18
C VAL A 121 -4.61 3.30 2.90
N LEU A 122 -4.39 4.58 2.57
CA LEU A 122 -3.49 5.01 1.51
C LEU A 122 -2.22 5.56 2.15
N THR A 123 -1.06 4.99 1.82
CA THR A 123 0.23 5.53 2.26
C THR A 123 1.01 6.09 1.09
N VAL A 124 1.45 7.34 1.19
CA VAL A 124 2.38 7.98 0.26
C VAL A 124 3.74 8.12 0.94
N ARG A 125 4.83 7.75 0.27
CA ARG A 125 6.20 7.91 0.78
C ARG A 125 7.10 8.60 -0.23
N TRP A 126 8.06 9.40 0.24
CA TRP A 126 9.06 10.03 -0.62
C TRP A 126 10.40 10.24 0.08
N PRO A 127 11.54 10.12 -0.64
CA PRO A 127 11.64 9.74 -2.06
C PRO A 127 11.34 8.24 -2.30
N SER A 128 11.10 7.84 -3.56
CA SER A 128 11.10 6.41 -3.93
C SER A 128 12.52 5.93 -4.13
N VAL A 129 13.02 5.07 -3.24
CA VAL A 129 14.44 4.70 -3.21
C VAL A 129 14.63 3.27 -3.77
N PRO A 130 15.50 3.07 -4.77
CA PRO A 130 15.84 1.74 -5.25
C PRO A 130 16.41 0.86 -4.13
N GLY A 131 16.05 -0.43 -4.11
CA GLY A 131 16.64 -1.40 -3.17
C GLY A 131 16.19 -1.27 -1.71
N TYR A 132 15.30 -0.33 -1.36
CA TYR A 132 14.75 -0.19 0.00
C TYR A 132 13.59 -1.18 0.28
N ARG A 133 13.26 -2.05 -0.69
CA ARG A 133 12.25 -3.07 -0.52
C ARG A 133 12.79 -4.17 0.39
N VAL A 134 12.32 -4.21 1.63
CA VAL A 134 12.58 -5.34 2.54
C VAL A 134 11.77 -6.53 2.02
N ASP A 135 12.45 -7.60 1.62
CA ASP A 135 11.79 -8.85 1.28
C ASP A 135 11.20 -9.47 2.56
N PRO A 136 10.06 -10.20 2.46
CA PRO A 136 9.56 -10.95 3.60
C PRO A 136 10.64 -11.93 4.08
N PRO A 137 10.67 -12.27 5.38
CA PRO A 137 11.53 -13.36 5.85
C PRO A 137 11.23 -14.63 5.02
N PRO A 138 12.24 -15.52 4.84
CA PRO A 138 12.01 -16.80 4.19
C PRO A 138 10.80 -17.50 4.82
N ALA A 139 9.96 -18.13 4.01
CA ALA A 139 8.97 -19.06 4.54
C ALA A 139 9.73 -20.27 5.12
N ASP A 140 9.41 -20.62 6.36
CA ASP A 140 9.90 -21.85 7.00
C ASP A 140 9.42 -23.11 6.28
#